data_AF-A0A920AZC6-F1
#
_entry.id   AF-A0A920AZC6-F1
#
_cell.length_a   1.000
_cell.length_b   1.000
_cell.length_c   1.000
_cell.angle_alpha   90.00
_cell.angle_beta   90.00
_cell.angle_gamma   90.00
#
_symmetry.space_group_name_H-M   'P 1'
#
loop_
_entity.id
_entity.type
_entity.pdbx_description
1 polymer ?
#
loop_
_entity_poly.entity_id
_entity_poly.type
_entity_poly.pdbx_seq_one_letter_code
_entity_poly.pdbx_strand_id
1 'polypeptide(L)'
;MNYLKGPQRIVCLTEETTELLYKFGKQDRIVGISSFTVRPNLAKKEKPIISTFVNAKIDKILALKPDLVIGFSDVQSSIAKELIKNGLNVWISNQRSVNEIKSFIYQLGSLVNAKKKC
;
A
#
# COMPACT_ATOMS: atom_id res chain seq x y z
N MET A 1 -10.59 -23.62 6.29
CA MET A 1 -9.93 -22.63 5.41
C MET A 1 -10.20 -21.24 5.98
N ASN A 2 -9.18 -20.46 6.33
CA ASN A 2 -9.38 -19.21 7.08
C ASN A 2 -9.58 -18.04 6.09
N TYR A 3 -10.82 -17.86 5.63
CA TYR A 3 -11.22 -16.85 4.62
C TYR A 3 -11.09 -15.38 5.10
N LEU A 4 -10.61 -15.13 6.33
CA LEU A 4 -10.59 -13.82 6.99
C LEU A 4 -9.22 -13.11 6.99
N LYS A 5 -8.22 -13.58 6.21
CA LYS A 5 -6.83 -13.08 6.36
C LYS A 5 -6.55 -11.70 5.75
N GLY A 6 -7.39 -11.22 4.82
CA GLY A 6 -7.15 -10.00 4.05
C GLY A 6 -5.93 -10.12 3.11
N PRO A 7 -5.50 -9.04 2.44
CA PRO A 7 -4.30 -9.03 1.59
C PRO A 7 -3.04 -9.42 2.37
N GLN A 8 -2.16 -10.21 1.75
CA GLN A 8 -0.91 -10.73 2.32
C GLN A 8 0.34 -10.23 1.60
N ARG A 9 0.23 -9.70 0.37
CA ARG A 9 1.35 -9.22 -0.44
C ARG A 9 1.02 -7.84 -1.00
N ILE A 10 1.32 -6.83 -0.19
CA ILE A 10 0.90 -5.45 -0.42
C ILE A 10 2.06 -4.64 -0.98
N VAL A 11 1.82 -3.93 -2.07
CA VAL A 11 2.70 -2.85 -2.55
C VAL A 11 2.15 -1.51 -2.10
N CYS A 12 2.99 -0.71 -1.46
CA CYS A 12 2.66 0.64 -0.98
C CYS A 12 3.28 1.69 -1.90
N LEU A 13 2.46 2.42 -2.66
CA LEU A 13 2.94 3.49 -3.55
C LEU A 13 3.16 4.81 -2.81
N THR A 14 2.93 4.84 -1.50
CA THR A 14 3.00 6.03 -0.65
C THR A 14 3.62 5.75 0.71
N GLU A 15 4.12 6.81 1.37
CA GLU A 15 4.74 6.69 2.70
C GLU A 15 3.70 6.31 3.76
N GLU A 16 2.54 6.97 3.78
CA GLU A 16 1.57 6.83 4.85
C GLU A 16 1.00 5.41 4.96
N THR A 17 0.79 4.75 3.81
CA THR A 17 0.37 3.33 3.79
C THR A 17 1.44 2.44 4.41
N THR A 18 2.71 2.70 4.05
CA THR A 18 3.85 1.96 4.62
C THR A 18 3.91 2.16 6.14
N GLU A 19 3.88 3.42 6.60
CA GLU A 19 3.95 3.76 8.02
C GLU A 19 2.82 3.09 8.83
N LEU A 20 1.58 3.14 8.33
CA LEU A 20 0.44 2.53 9.01
C LEU A 20 0.56 1.02 9.12
N LEU A 21 1.01 0.33 8.07
CA LEU A 21 1.21 -1.12 8.10
C LEU A 21 2.29 -1.53 9.11
N TYR A 22 3.36 -0.75 9.27
CA TYR A 22 4.33 -0.95 10.35
C TYR A 22 3.69 -0.73 11.72
N LYS A 23 2.91 0.35 11.92
CA LYS A 23 2.20 0.61 13.19
C LYS A 23 1.20 -0.50 13.55
N PHE A 24 0.54 -1.08 12.55
CA PHE A 24 -0.36 -2.21 12.73
C PHE A 24 0.37 -3.54 13.00
N GLY A 25 1.70 -3.59 12.88
CA GLY A 25 2.48 -4.83 12.99
C GLY A 25 2.19 -5.79 11.84
N LYS A 26 1.99 -5.25 10.64
CA LYS A 26 1.66 -5.96 9.39
C LYS A 26 2.70 -5.72 8.29
N GLN A 27 3.89 -5.22 8.65
CA GLN A 27 4.98 -4.92 7.74
C GLN A 27 5.51 -6.14 6.98
N ASP A 28 5.32 -7.35 7.52
CA ASP A 28 5.62 -8.62 6.88
C ASP A 28 4.88 -8.79 5.54
N ARG A 29 3.71 -8.17 5.42
CA ARG A 29 2.89 -8.21 4.21
C ARG A 29 3.36 -7.25 3.12
N ILE A 30 4.24 -6.31 3.45
CA ILE A 30 4.74 -5.33 2.47
C ILE A 30 5.81 -6.00 1.62
N VAL A 31 5.57 -6.03 0.31
CA VAL A 31 6.51 -6.59 -0.69
C VAL A 31 7.21 -5.54 -1.54
N GLY A 32 6.75 -4.29 -1.53
CA GLY A 32 7.39 -3.18 -2.22
C GLY A 32 6.89 -1.83 -1.75
N ILE A 33 7.76 -0.82 -1.79
CA ILE A 33 7.50 0.53 -1.28
C ILE A 33 7.87 1.62 -2.30
N SER A 34 7.35 2.82 -2.06
CA SER A 34 7.74 4.05 -2.75
C SER A 34 9.10 4.57 -2.28
N SER A 35 9.84 5.22 -3.18
CA SER A 35 11.08 5.93 -2.87
C SER A 35 10.89 7.07 -1.86
N PHE A 36 9.66 7.57 -1.74
CA PHE A 36 9.28 8.63 -0.79
C PHE A 36 9.03 8.13 0.63
N THR A 37 9.06 6.81 0.87
CA THR A 37 8.92 6.25 2.22
C THR A 37 10.08 6.72 3.10
N VAL A 38 9.83 7.54 4.11
CA VAL A 38 10.84 7.91 5.12
C VAL A 38 10.55 7.18 6.43
N ARG A 39 9.27 6.96 6.76
CA ARG A 39 8.85 6.34 8.01
C ARG A 39 8.29 4.91 7.85
N PRO A 40 8.73 3.96 8.69
CA PRO A 40 9.95 4.03 9.52
C PRO A 40 11.21 3.98 8.63
N ASN A 41 12.33 4.55 9.11
CA ASN A 41 13.61 4.56 8.37
C ASN A 41 14.06 3.14 7.96
N LEU A 42 13.68 2.13 8.74
CA LEU A 42 13.99 0.72 8.49
C LEU A 42 13.30 0.17 7.22
N ALA A 43 12.14 0.71 6.81
CA ALA A 43 11.39 0.21 5.66
C ALA A 43 12.21 0.24 4.37
N LYS A 44 13.00 1.29 4.14
CA LYS A 44 13.91 1.39 2.98
C LYS A 44 15.06 0.39 3.00
N LYS A 45 15.42 -0.14 4.18
CA LYS A 45 16.45 -1.16 4.32
C LYS A 45 15.89 -2.57 4.09
N GLU A 46 14.62 -2.78 4.43
CA GLU A 46 13.97 -4.09 4.40
C GLU A 46 13.21 -4.38 3.10
N LYS A 47 12.72 -3.34 2.41
CA LYS A 47 11.75 -3.46 1.32
C LYS A 47 12.30 -2.92 0.01
N PRO A 48 12.05 -3.58 -1.13
CA PRO A 48 12.49 -3.08 -2.41
C PRO A 48 11.72 -1.81 -2.80
N ILE A 49 12.44 -0.84 -3.35
CA ILE A 49 11.86 0.41 -3.87
C ILE A 49 11.38 0.18 -5.31
N ILE A 50 10.07 0.30 -5.52
CA ILE A 50 9.42 -0.05 -6.80
C ILE A 50 8.73 1.11 -7.51
N SER A 51 8.61 2.26 -6.87
CA SER A 51 7.96 3.44 -7.44
C SER A 51 8.59 4.73 -6.92
N THR A 52 8.36 5.80 -7.65
CA THR A 52 8.44 7.18 -7.18
C THR A 52 7.00 7.71 -7.03
N PHE A 53 6.82 9.03 -6.93
CA PHE A 53 5.51 9.64 -6.73
C PHE A 53 4.60 9.48 -7.95
N VAL A 54 5.16 9.66 -9.16
CA VAL A 54 4.42 9.67 -10.43
C VAL A 54 4.80 8.53 -11.38
N ASN A 55 5.87 7.78 -11.10
CA ASN A 55 6.32 6.67 -11.93
C ASN A 55 6.38 5.38 -11.12
N ALA A 56 5.90 4.28 -11.69
CA ALA A 56 5.99 2.95 -11.09
C ALA A 56 6.74 2.01 -12.03
N LYS A 57 7.59 1.14 -11.47
CA LYS A 57 8.28 0.10 -12.24
C LYS A 57 7.36 -1.11 -12.33
N ILE A 58 6.42 -1.09 -13.27
CA ILE A 58 5.32 -2.07 -13.38
C ILE A 58 5.84 -3.50 -13.43
N ASP A 59 6.84 -3.79 -14.25
CA ASP A 59 7.45 -5.13 -14.31
C ASP A 59 8.01 -5.60 -12.96
N LYS A 60 8.61 -4.68 -12.19
CA LYS A 60 9.09 -5.00 -10.83
C LYS A 60 7.95 -5.23 -9.87
N ILE A 61 6.85 -4.48 -9.99
CA ILE A 61 5.65 -4.70 -9.17
C ILE A 61 5.05 -6.07 -9.49
N LEU A 62 4.91 -6.44 -10.77
CA LEU A 62 4.38 -7.73 -11.18
C LEU A 62 5.27 -8.90 -10.72
N ALA A 63 6.59 -8.75 -10.79
CA ALA A 63 7.54 -9.75 -10.31
C ALA A 63 7.41 -10.02 -8.80
N LEU A 64 6.97 -9.03 -8.02
CA LEU A 64 6.69 -9.19 -6.59
C LEU A 64 5.38 -9.94 -6.31
N LYS A 65 4.57 -10.26 -7.33
CA LYS A 65 3.29 -10.98 -7.21
C LYS A 65 2.41 -10.43 -6.06
N PRO A 66 2.10 -9.12 -6.03
CA PRO A 66 1.22 -8.57 -5.02
C PRO A 66 -0.20 -9.07 -5.20
N ASP A 67 -0.94 -9.17 -4.09
CA ASP A 67 -2.39 -9.38 -4.10
C ASP A 67 -3.17 -8.08 -3.93
N LEU A 68 -2.49 -6.99 -3.55
CA LEU A 68 -3.04 -5.64 -3.49
C LEU A 68 -1.94 -4.59 -3.73
N VAL A 69 -2.26 -3.57 -4.50
CA VAL A 69 -1.48 -2.32 -4.58
C VAL A 69 -2.29 -1.17 -3.99
N ILE A 70 -1.68 -0.37 -3.11
CA ILE A 70 -2.32 0.78 -2.48
C ILE A 70 -1.60 2.06 -2.91
N GLY A 71 -2.36 3.03 -3.41
CA GLY A 71 -1.88 4.36 -3.79
C GLY A 71 -2.79 5.49 -3.30
N PHE A 72 -2.45 6.72 -3.65
CA PHE A 72 -3.16 7.92 -3.22
C PHE A 72 -3.37 8.91 -4.37
N SER A 73 -4.58 9.46 -4.41
CA SER A 73 -5.02 10.55 -5.28
C SER A 73 -5.09 10.20 -6.77
N ASP A 74 -5.74 11.08 -7.50
CA ASP A 74 -5.78 11.18 -8.96
C ASP A 74 -4.39 11.23 -9.62
N VAL A 75 -3.37 11.74 -8.92
CA VAL A 75 -1.97 11.80 -9.39
C VAL A 75 -1.43 10.41 -9.76
N GLN A 76 -1.90 9.34 -9.09
CA GLN A 76 -1.50 7.96 -9.37
C GLN A 76 -2.49 7.20 -10.25
N SER A 77 -3.46 7.87 -10.87
CA SER A 77 -4.50 7.23 -11.70
C SER A 77 -3.94 6.51 -12.92
N SER A 78 -2.90 7.03 -13.56
CA SER A 78 -2.22 6.38 -14.70
C SER A 78 -1.57 5.07 -14.28
N ILE A 79 -0.83 5.08 -13.17
CA ILE A 79 -0.23 3.89 -12.55
C ILE A 79 -1.32 2.88 -12.20
N ALA A 80 -2.40 3.32 -11.54
CA ALA A 80 -3.50 2.47 -11.15
C ALA A 80 -4.15 1.77 -12.35
N LYS A 81 -4.44 2.53 -13.42
CA LYS A 81 -4.99 2.00 -14.68
C LYS A 81 -4.10 0.92 -15.27
N GLU A 82 -2.78 1.12 -15.28
CA GLU A 82 -1.84 0.15 -15.82
C GLU A 82 -1.76 -1.12 -14.97
N LEU A 83 -1.72 -0.99 -13.64
CA LEU A 83 -1.74 -2.14 -12.72
C LEU A 83 -3.04 -2.95 -12.84
N ILE A 84 -4.18 -2.28 -12.98
CA ILE A 84 -5.49 -2.92 -13.21
C ILE A 84 -5.51 -3.67 -14.54
N LYS A 85 -4.96 -3.07 -15.61
CA LYS A 85 -4.83 -3.74 -16.92
C LYS A 85 -4.01 -5.03 -16.85
N ASN A 86 -3.08 -5.11 -15.90
CA ASN A 86 -2.27 -6.30 -15.63
C ASN A 86 -2.91 -7.25 -14.60
N GLY A 87 -4.19 -7.05 -14.26
CA GLY A 87 -4.97 -7.97 -13.42
C GLY A 87 -4.73 -7.85 -11.92
N LEU A 88 -4.09 -6.78 -11.44
CA LEU A 88 -3.88 -6.56 -10.02
C LEU A 88 -5.08 -5.84 -9.37
N ASN A 89 -5.39 -6.22 -8.13
CA ASN A 89 -6.27 -5.42 -7.28
C ASN A 89 -5.55 -4.13 -6.87
N VAL A 90 -6.21 -2.99 -7.07
CA VAL A 90 -5.65 -1.68 -6.73
C VAL A 90 -6.65 -0.91 -5.89
N TRP A 91 -6.18 -0.32 -4.80
CA TRP A 91 -6.94 0.65 -4.00
C TRP A 91 -6.26 2.01 -4.05
N ILE A 92 -6.94 3.00 -4.62
CA ILE A 92 -6.52 4.40 -4.57
C ILE A 92 -7.38 5.12 -3.53
N SER A 93 -6.75 5.55 -2.44
CA SER A 93 -7.39 6.44 -1.46
C SER A 93 -7.31 7.89 -1.93
N ASN A 94 -8.20 8.75 -1.44
CA ASN A 94 -8.24 10.16 -1.86
C ASN A 94 -8.74 11.07 -0.73
N GLN A 95 -8.28 10.81 0.49
CA GLN A 95 -8.62 11.61 1.67
C GLN A 95 -8.16 13.08 1.53
N ARG A 96 -9.08 14.03 1.75
CA ARG A 96 -8.85 15.49 1.67
C ARG A 96 -9.15 16.23 2.97
N SER A 97 -9.54 15.52 4.03
CA SER A 97 -9.82 16.07 5.35
C SER A 97 -9.27 15.18 6.46
N VAL A 98 -9.14 15.73 7.68
CA VAL A 98 -8.72 14.96 8.87
C VAL A 98 -9.67 13.80 9.15
N ASN A 99 -10.98 14.00 8.95
CA ASN A 99 -11.97 12.96 9.13
C ASN A 99 -11.80 11.84 8.09
N GLU A 100 -11.50 12.17 6.84
CA GLU A 100 -11.20 11.16 5.83
C GLU A 100 -9.89 10.44 6.08
N ILE A 101 -8.87 11.11 6.63
CA ILE A 101 -7.63 10.45 7.08
C ILE A 101 -7.95 9.39 8.14
N LYS A 102 -8.79 9.74 9.13
CA LYS A 102 -9.25 8.76 10.14
C LYS A 102 -10.00 7.60 9.48
N SER A 103 -10.91 7.89 8.55
CA SER A 103 -11.63 6.86 7.79
C SER A 103 -10.67 5.94 7.03
N PHE A 104 -9.64 6.48 6.39
CA PHE A 104 -8.60 5.69 5.70
C PHE A 104 -7.85 4.77 6.67
N ILE A 105 -7.45 5.27 7.85
CA ILE A 105 -6.80 4.46 8.89
C ILE A 105 -7.69 3.28 9.32
N TYR A 106 -8.97 3.54 9.57
CA TYR A 106 -9.94 2.49 9.95
C TYR A 106 -10.20 1.48 8.82
N GLN A 107 -10.31 1.95 7.58
CA GLN A 107 -10.49 1.10 6.40
C GLN A 107 -9.27 0.20 6.19
N LEU A 108 -8.06 0.77 6.19
CA LEU A 108 -6.82 0.02 6.02
C LEU A 108 -6.65 -1.01 7.13
N GLY A 109 -6.84 -0.62 8.39
CA GLY A 109 -6.73 -1.56 9.50
C GLY A 109 -7.82 -2.63 9.48
N SER A 110 -9.02 -2.34 8.97
CA SER A 110 -10.04 -3.38 8.72
C SER A 110 -9.59 -4.36 7.64
N LEU A 111 -9.05 -3.85 6.53
CA LEU A 111 -8.57 -4.62 5.39
C LEU A 111 -7.46 -5.61 5.76
N VAL A 112 -6.57 -5.22 6.67
CA VAL A 112 -5.45 -6.07 7.14
C VAL A 112 -5.72 -6.77 8.48
N ASN A 113 -6.97 -6.75 8.94
CA ASN A 113 -7.41 -7.37 10.20
C ASN A 113 -6.58 -6.91 11.42
N ALA A 114 -6.50 -5.59 11.60
CA ALA A 114 -5.78 -4.87 12.64
C ALA A 114 -6.65 -3.82 13.35
N LYS A 115 -7.99 -3.95 13.34
CA LYS A 115 -8.95 -2.98 13.93
C LYS A 115 -8.64 -2.54 15.35
N LYS A 116 -8.05 -3.41 16.18
CA LYS A 116 -7.67 -3.08 17.58
C LYS A 116 -6.50 -2.07 17.68
N LYS A 117 -5.85 -1.76 16.57
CA LYS A 117 -4.70 -0.85 16.47
C LYS A 117 -5.00 0.40 15.63
N CYS A 118 -6.26 0.57 15.21
CA CYS A 118 -6.74 1.75 14.47
C CYS A 118 -7.01 2.91 15.42
#